data_AF-A0A0G1EWN4-F1
#
_entry.id   AF-A0A0G1EWN4-F1
#
_cell.length_a   1.000
_cell.length_b   1.000
_cell.length_c   1.000
_cell.angle_alpha   90.00
_cell.angle_beta   90.00
_cell.angle_gamma   90.00
#
_symmetry.space_group_name_H-M   'P 1'
#
loop_
_entity.id
_entity.type
_entity.pdbx_description
1 polymer ?
#
loop_
_entity_poly.entity_id
_entity_poly.type
_entity_poly.pdbx_seq_one_letter_code
_entity_poly.pdbx_strand_id
1 'polypeptide(L)'
;MNIFSKLFGKNKEAKQDISSILPKEIFEAGVLELKDIIAPSALKITPRGISLGEKILRSFFVISYPRFLSEGWFSPIINMDRVFDISIFVHPIETSRVLRQFQRKVAEVQSQIHSREEKGLVRDPKLDVAYQDLENLRDQLQQAQERLFDVGLYITIYGDNDSELDKMESEIKSILEAKLIYVKPALFQQEQGYKSTLPLGNDLLEVHSKLNSSPLSSLFPFTSFDLTSDKGILYGINRHNSSLVLFDRFSLENYNSTVFGQAGGGKSYATKLEILRTLMFDTEVIVIDPEREYEYMAEATGGRYFKISLNSEHHINPFDLPVPGPDESAANVLRSNIINLVGLFRLMMGGLTAEEDAIVDRAITETYALKDITAESD
;
A
#
# COMPACT_ATOMS: atom_id res chain seq x y z
N MET A 1 1.26 77.39 27.36
CA MET A 1 -0.11 77.41 27.93
C MET A 1 -0.91 76.36 27.17
N ASN A 2 -1.50 75.30 27.72
CA ASN A 2 -2.01 75.08 29.06
C ASN A 2 -1.81 73.61 29.47
N ILE A 3 -0.93 73.39 30.44
CA ILE A 3 -0.82 72.16 31.24
C ILE A 3 -1.86 72.14 32.38
N PHE A 4 -2.66 73.21 32.50
CA PHE A 4 -3.60 73.44 33.61
C PHE A 4 -5.05 72.98 33.38
N SER A 5 -5.45 72.49 32.20
CA SER A 5 -6.83 72.01 31.97
C SER A 5 -7.09 70.59 32.50
N LYS A 6 -6.05 69.84 32.90
CA LYS A 6 -6.18 68.48 33.46
C LYS A 6 -6.44 68.44 34.97
N LEU A 7 -6.41 69.57 35.68
CA LEU A 7 -6.53 69.57 37.15
C LEU A 7 -7.92 69.95 37.71
N PHE A 8 -8.88 70.42 36.90
CA PHE A 8 -10.19 70.87 37.41
C PHE A 8 -11.40 70.49 36.54
N GLY A 9 -11.41 69.27 36.00
CA GLY A 9 -12.59 68.70 35.34
C GLY A 9 -13.46 67.91 36.33
N LYS A 10 -14.61 68.46 36.68
CA LYS A 10 -15.66 67.86 37.54
C LYS A 10 -15.87 66.35 37.28
N ASN A 11 -15.74 65.54 38.34
CA ASN A 11 -16.26 64.17 38.41
C ASN A 11 -17.77 64.19 38.13
N LYS A 12 -18.18 63.82 36.91
CA LYS A 12 -19.50 63.26 36.67
C LYS A 12 -19.37 61.77 36.96
N GLU A 13 -19.94 61.32 38.08
CA GLU A 13 -20.21 59.91 38.30
C GLU A 13 -21.01 59.38 37.10
N ALA A 14 -20.34 58.62 36.24
CA ALA A 14 -21.01 57.83 35.24
C ALA A 14 -21.74 56.72 36.01
N LYS A 15 -23.07 56.85 36.11
CA LYS A 15 -23.92 55.71 36.44
C LYS A 15 -23.53 54.59 35.47
N GLN A 16 -22.92 53.53 35.99
CA GLN A 16 -22.79 52.28 35.25
C GLN A 16 -24.22 51.80 35.03
N ASP A 17 -24.76 52.02 33.84
CA ASP A 17 -25.89 51.26 33.35
C ASP A 17 -25.41 49.81 33.30
N ILE A 18 -25.80 49.04 34.32
CA ILE A 18 -25.74 47.58 34.26
C ILE A 18 -26.76 47.22 33.19
N SER A 19 -26.31 47.12 31.94
CA SER A 19 -27.15 46.63 30.86
C SER A 19 -27.63 45.25 31.27
N SER A 20 -28.93 45.09 31.44
CA SER A 20 -29.54 43.79 31.67
C SER A 20 -29.35 42.98 30.40
N ILE A 21 -28.30 42.16 30.36
CA ILE A 21 -28.15 41.14 29.32
C ILE A 21 -29.39 40.27 29.42
N LEU A 22 -30.18 40.21 28.35
CA LEU A 22 -31.40 39.42 28.36
C LEU A 22 -30.99 37.93 28.47
N PRO A 23 -31.69 37.09 29.26
CA PRO A 23 -31.35 35.67 29.41
C PRO A 23 -31.22 34.92 28.07
N LYS A 24 -31.89 35.42 27.03
CA LYS A 24 -31.84 34.92 25.66
C LYS A 24 -30.49 35.17 24.97
N GLU A 25 -29.85 36.30 25.21
CA GLU A 25 -28.51 36.65 24.69
C GLU A 25 -27.42 35.82 25.38
N ILE A 26 -27.63 35.47 26.66
CA ILE A 26 -26.77 34.51 27.39
C ILE A 26 -26.93 33.10 26.80
N PHE A 27 -28.14 32.73 26.38
CA PHE A 27 -28.42 31.44 25.76
C PHE A 27 -27.84 31.34 24.34
N GLU A 28 -27.91 32.41 23.54
CA GLU A 28 -27.28 32.50 22.21
C GLU A 28 -25.75 32.52 22.30
N ALA A 29 -25.17 33.16 23.32
CA ALA A 29 -23.73 33.09 23.62
C ALA A 29 -23.29 31.75 24.26
N GLY A 30 -24.25 30.97 24.80
CA GLY A 30 -24.03 29.68 25.44
C GLY A 30 -24.21 28.47 24.51
N VAL A 31 -24.61 28.70 23.25
CA VAL A 31 -24.57 27.65 22.23
C VAL A 31 -23.12 27.46 21.84
N LEU A 32 -22.50 26.38 22.34
CA LEU A 32 -21.17 25.95 21.89
C LEU A 32 -21.19 25.89 20.35
N GLU A 33 -20.39 26.75 19.71
CA GLU A 33 -20.20 26.64 18.27
C GLU A 33 -19.39 25.36 17.99
N LEU A 34 -19.49 24.81 16.77
CA LEU A 34 -18.72 23.63 16.39
C LEU A 34 -17.22 23.80 16.69
N LYS A 35 -16.69 25.01 16.50
CA LYS A 35 -15.30 25.37 16.82
C LYS A 35 -14.97 25.19 18.30
N ASP A 36 -15.91 25.46 19.21
CA ASP A 36 -15.72 25.35 20.66
C ASP A 36 -15.77 23.88 21.11
N ILE A 37 -16.48 23.03 20.36
CA ILE A 37 -16.54 21.58 20.60
C ILE A 37 -15.25 20.89 20.13
N ILE A 38 -14.67 21.32 19.00
CA ILE A 38 -13.46 20.71 18.43
C ILE A 38 -12.16 21.34 18.93
N ALA A 39 -12.21 22.52 19.56
CA ALA A 39 -11.04 23.19 20.07
C ALA A 39 -10.38 22.36 21.18
N PRO A 40 -9.05 22.27 21.20
CA PRO A 40 -8.33 21.58 22.26
C PRO A 40 -8.55 22.29 23.60
N SER A 41 -8.58 21.52 24.69
CA SER A 41 -8.79 22.05 26.04
C SER A 41 -7.70 23.03 26.51
N ALA A 42 -6.48 22.88 26.00
CA ALA A 42 -5.38 23.81 26.21
C ALA A 42 -4.36 23.72 25.06
N LEU A 43 -3.70 24.85 24.77
CA LEU A 43 -2.56 24.93 23.86
C LEU A 43 -1.40 25.63 24.58
N LYS A 44 -0.28 24.94 24.72
CA LYS A 44 0.98 25.51 25.22
C LYS A 44 2.09 25.26 24.24
N ILE A 45 2.69 26.33 23.72
CA ILE A 45 3.82 26.24 22.79
C ILE A 45 5.11 26.40 23.60
N THR A 46 6.06 25.50 23.38
CA THR A 46 7.41 25.55 23.93
C THR A 46 8.43 25.55 22.80
N PRO A 47 9.71 25.89 23.05
CA PRO A 47 10.74 25.82 22.02
C PRO A 47 10.89 24.45 21.36
N ARG A 48 10.59 23.36 22.07
CA ARG A 48 10.86 21.97 21.61
C ARG A 48 9.59 21.12 21.44
N GLY A 49 8.41 21.68 21.65
CA GLY A 49 7.15 20.97 21.41
C GLY A 49 5.91 21.80 21.70
N ILE A 50 4.75 21.21 21.46
CA ILE A 50 3.43 21.78 21.75
C ILE A 50 2.71 20.83 22.70
N SER A 51 2.14 21.32 23.79
CA SER A 51 1.13 20.58 24.54
C SER A 51 -0.25 20.96 24.00
N LEU A 52 -0.96 19.99 23.44
CA LEU A 52 -2.28 20.13 22.81
C LEU A 52 -3.26 19.20 23.55
N GLY A 53 -4.05 19.77 24.45
CA GLY A 53 -4.88 18.99 25.36
C GLY A 53 -4.03 18.03 26.20
N GLU A 54 -4.25 16.72 26.01
CA GLU A 54 -3.56 15.65 26.76
C GLU A 54 -2.28 15.15 26.07
N LYS A 55 -2.03 15.53 24.81
CA LYS A 55 -0.87 15.06 24.04
C LYS A 55 0.21 16.13 23.93
N ILE A 56 1.45 15.67 23.81
CA ILE A 56 2.61 16.50 23.48
C ILE A 56 3.03 16.17 22.04
N LEU A 57 3.29 17.22 21.25
CA LEU A 57 3.70 17.11 19.86
C LEU A 57 5.11 17.65 19.68
N ARG A 58 5.83 17.09 18.71
CA ARG A 58 7.10 17.63 18.25
C ARG A 58 7.20 17.51 16.74
N SER A 59 7.49 18.64 16.09
CA SER A 59 7.68 18.71 14.64
C SER A 59 9.16 18.80 14.29
N PHE A 60 9.54 18.12 13.21
CA PHE A 60 10.88 18.15 12.61
C PHE A 60 10.80 18.18 11.10
N PHE A 61 11.90 18.60 10.48
CA PHE A 61 12.05 18.71 9.04
C PHE A 61 13.36 18.07 8.58
N VAL A 62 13.36 17.54 7.36
CA VAL A 62 14.58 17.01 6.73
C VAL A 62 15.42 18.17 6.20
N ILE A 63 16.72 18.15 6.49
CA ILE A 63 17.68 19.19 6.07
C ILE A 63 18.66 18.74 5.00
N SER A 64 18.79 17.44 4.79
CA SER A 64 19.78 16.89 3.88
C SER A 64 19.36 15.51 3.42
N TYR A 65 19.61 15.26 2.14
CA TYR A 65 19.45 13.98 1.48
C TYR A 65 20.81 13.48 0.97
N PRO A 66 21.03 12.17 0.85
CA PRO A 66 22.20 11.63 0.15
C PRO A 66 22.19 12.01 -1.33
N ARG A 67 23.35 11.87 -1.98
CA ARG A 67 23.49 12.08 -3.43
C ARG A 67 22.59 11.15 -4.25
N PHE A 68 22.38 9.93 -3.78
CA PHE A 68 21.52 8.94 -4.40
C PHE A 68 20.47 8.48 -3.39
N LEU A 69 19.20 8.69 -3.73
CA LEU A 69 18.06 8.17 -2.97
C LEU A 69 17.57 6.88 -3.64
N SER A 70 17.67 5.77 -2.92
CA SER A 70 17.15 4.48 -3.38
C SER A 70 15.63 4.46 -3.30
N GLU A 71 14.96 3.76 -4.20
CA GLU A 71 13.52 3.52 -4.09
C GLU A 71 13.12 2.94 -2.72
N GLY A 72 11.97 3.37 -2.20
CA GLY A 72 11.44 2.89 -0.92
C GLY A 72 12.26 3.25 0.32
N TRP A 73 13.22 4.18 0.24
CA TRP A 73 14.02 4.59 1.40
C TRP A 73 13.18 5.10 2.58
N PHE A 74 12.01 5.70 2.28
CA PHE A 74 11.12 6.29 3.27
C PHE A 74 10.11 5.29 3.85
N SER A 75 10.00 4.09 3.25
CA SER A 75 9.07 3.04 3.66
C SER A 75 9.19 2.63 5.14
N PRO A 76 10.39 2.52 5.75
CA PRO A 76 10.50 2.19 7.18
C PRO A 76 9.88 3.25 8.11
N ILE A 77 9.84 4.52 7.69
CA ILE A 77 9.15 5.57 8.45
C ILE A 77 7.64 5.43 8.29
N ILE A 78 7.15 5.27 7.05
CA ILE A 78 5.71 5.16 6.76
C ILE A 78 5.08 3.94 7.45
N ASN A 79 5.80 2.81 7.50
CA ASN A 79 5.33 1.56 8.09
C ASN A 79 5.61 1.44 9.60
N MET A 80 6.07 2.53 10.23
CA MET A 80 6.36 2.54 11.66
C MET A 80 5.05 2.47 12.46
N ASP A 81 4.98 1.55 13.43
CA ASP A 81 3.80 1.35 14.30
C ASP A 81 3.72 2.45 15.38
N ARG A 82 3.50 3.68 14.94
CA ARG A 82 3.36 4.89 15.77
C ARG A 82 2.39 5.88 15.13
N VAL A 83 1.86 6.78 15.94
CA VAL A 83 1.02 7.89 15.47
C VAL A 83 1.89 9.11 15.17
N PHE A 84 1.92 9.51 13.90
CA PHE A 84 2.59 10.73 13.45
C PHE A 84 1.99 11.19 12.12
N ASP A 85 2.15 12.48 11.83
CA ASP A 85 1.77 13.06 10.55
C ASP A 85 3.00 13.33 9.71
N ILE A 86 2.88 13.12 8.39
CA ILE A 86 3.90 13.48 7.41
C ILE A 86 3.27 14.45 6.41
N SER A 87 3.99 15.51 6.06
CA SER A 87 3.65 16.36 4.93
C SER A 87 4.83 16.55 4.01
N ILE A 88 4.57 16.36 2.71
CA ILE A 88 5.54 16.53 1.63
C ILE A 88 5.04 17.68 0.77
N PHE A 89 5.75 18.81 0.84
CA PHE A 89 5.50 19.97 0.00
C PHE A 89 6.41 19.92 -1.22
N VAL A 90 5.82 20.12 -2.40
CA VAL A 90 6.53 20.08 -3.68
C VAL A 90 6.23 21.36 -4.43
N HIS A 91 7.22 22.25 -4.49
CA HIS A 91 7.11 23.55 -5.16
C HIS A 91 7.93 23.52 -6.45
N PRO A 92 7.30 23.55 -7.65
CA PRO A 92 8.04 23.52 -8.91
C PRO A 92 8.86 24.80 -9.10
N ILE A 93 10.11 24.65 -9.56
CA ILE A 93 11.00 25.78 -9.87
C ILE A 93 11.00 26.02 -11.38
N GLU A 94 10.90 27.28 -11.79
CA GLU A 94 11.01 27.66 -13.21
C GLU A 94 12.38 27.30 -13.80
N THR A 95 12.40 26.34 -14.74
CA THR A 95 13.63 25.83 -15.38
C THR A 95 14.49 26.95 -15.99
N SER A 96 13.88 27.97 -16.58
CA SER A 96 14.58 29.10 -17.22
C SER A 96 15.40 29.95 -16.23
N ARG A 97 14.92 30.09 -14.98
CA ARG A 97 15.65 30.77 -13.91
C ARG A 97 16.82 29.91 -13.45
N VAL A 98 16.61 28.61 -13.34
CA VAL A 98 17.61 27.66 -12.85
C VAL A 98 18.75 27.49 -13.85
N LEU A 99 18.47 27.33 -15.14
CA LEU A 99 19.51 27.20 -16.17
C LEU A 99 20.49 28.38 -16.16
N ARG A 100 20.02 29.61 -15.91
CA ARG A 100 20.88 30.79 -15.76
C ARG A 100 21.78 30.72 -14.53
N GLN A 101 21.29 30.15 -13.42
CA GLN A 101 22.09 29.92 -12.21
C GLN A 101 23.11 28.81 -12.43
N PHE A 102 22.73 27.72 -13.10
CA PHE A 102 23.62 26.62 -13.45
C PHE A 102 24.75 27.09 -14.35
N GLN A 103 24.47 27.90 -15.38
CA GLN A 103 25.50 28.45 -16.26
C GLN A 103 26.55 29.25 -15.48
N ARG A 104 26.12 30.08 -14.50
CA ARG A 104 27.05 30.81 -13.62
C ARG A 104 27.85 29.86 -12.75
N LYS A 105 27.23 28.82 -12.20
CA LYS A 105 27.90 27.87 -11.30
C LYS A 105 28.90 26.98 -12.04
N VAL A 106 28.56 26.52 -13.23
CA VAL A 106 29.47 25.80 -14.14
C VAL A 106 30.68 26.68 -14.46
N ALA A 107 30.48 27.94 -14.83
CA ALA A 107 31.57 28.87 -15.11
C ALA A 107 32.47 29.10 -13.88
N GLU A 108 31.89 29.19 -12.68
CA GLU A 108 32.64 29.31 -11.42
C GLU A 108 33.50 28.06 -11.16
N VAL A 109 32.92 26.85 -11.27
CA VAL A 109 33.65 25.60 -11.07
C VAL A 109 34.74 25.42 -12.12
N GLN A 110 34.45 25.71 -13.39
CA GLN A 110 35.42 25.64 -14.49
C GLN A 110 36.57 26.63 -14.28
N SER A 111 36.28 27.85 -13.83
CA SER A 111 37.30 28.84 -13.49
C SER A 111 38.20 28.38 -12.34
N GLN A 112 37.62 27.72 -11.31
CA GLN A 112 38.40 27.14 -10.22
C GLN A 112 39.31 26.01 -10.71
N ILE A 113 38.82 25.13 -11.59
CA ILE A 113 39.63 24.06 -12.21
C ILE A 113 40.80 24.70 -12.99
N HIS A 114 40.51 25.65 -13.87
CA HIS A 114 41.52 26.31 -14.70
C HIS A 114 42.58 27.04 -13.85
N SER A 115 42.17 27.79 -12.82
CA SER A 115 43.11 28.49 -11.94
C SER A 115 44.04 27.54 -11.18
N ARG A 116 43.59 26.31 -10.88
CA ARG A 116 44.43 25.29 -10.26
C ARG A 116 45.40 24.67 -11.26
N GLU A 117 44.95 24.40 -12.48
CA GLU A 117 45.79 23.92 -13.57
C GLU A 117 46.89 24.94 -13.92
N GLU A 118 46.57 26.23 -14.02
CA GLU A 118 47.53 27.31 -14.24
C GLU A 118 48.60 27.39 -13.13
N LYS A 119 48.22 27.09 -11.88
CA LYS A 119 49.13 27.03 -10.73
C LYS A 119 49.93 25.73 -10.65
N GLY A 120 49.77 24.83 -11.63
CA GLY A 120 50.43 23.51 -11.65
C GLY A 120 49.98 22.58 -10.53
N LEU A 121 48.80 22.82 -9.93
CA LEU A 121 48.25 21.96 -8.89
C LEU A 121 47.68 20.70 -9.51
N VAL A 122 47.78 19.57 -8.79
CA VAL A 122 47.16 18.31 -9.18
C VAL A 122 45.64 18.48 -9.22
N ARG A 123 44.99 17.79 -10.16
CA ARG A 123 43.52 17.77 -10.31
C ARG A 123 42.84 17.46 -8.98
N ASP A 124 41.73 18.14 -8.73
CA ASP A 124 40.86 17.89 -7.59
C ASP A 124 39.65 17.06 -8.04
N PRO A 125 39.60 15.75 -7.72
CA PRO A 125 38.50 14.89 -8.15
C PRO A 125 37.12 15.41 -7.72
N LYS A 126 37.02 16.17 -6.64
CA LYS A 126 35.75 16.74 -6.18
C LYS A 126 35.23 17.81 -7.13
N LEU A 127 36.12 18.65 -7.66
CA LEU A 127 35.75 19.69 -8.63
C LEU A 127 35.39 19.09 -9.97
N ASP A 128 36.14 18.07 -10.42
CA ASP A 128 35.85 17.35 -11.67
C ASP A 128 34.48 16.67 -11.63
N VAL A 129 34.17 15.97 -10.54
CA VAL A 129 32.86 15.33 -10.34
C VAL A 129 31.74 16.38 -10.24
N ALA A 130 31.96 17.48 -9.51
CA ALA A 130 30.97 18.54 -9.42
C ALA A 130 30.68 19.19 -10.77
N TYR A 131 31.71 19.41 -11.59
CA TYR A 131 31.55 19.93 -12.96
C TYR A 131 30.73 18.97 -13.82
N GLN A 132 31.07 17.67 -13.79
CA GLN A 132 30.36 16.65 -14.56
C GLN A 132 28.89 16.51 -14.14
N ASP A 133 28.60 16.53 -12.83
CA ASP A 133 27.23 16.49 -12.30
C ASP A 133 26.41 17.70 -12.74
N LEU A 134 27.01 18.90 -12.68
CA LEU A 134 26.35 20.14 -13.10
C LEU A 134 26.03 20.15 -14.60
N GLU A 135 26.95 19.69 -15.44
CA GLU A 135 26.74 19.57 -16.89
C GLU A 135 25.65 18.54 -17.20
N ASN A 136 25.70 17.35 -16.59
CA ASN A 136 24.69 16.31 -16.79
C ASN A 136 23.29 16.81 -16.41
N LEU A 137 23.15 17.44 -15.23
CA LEU A 137 21.86 17.96 -14.79
C LEU A 137 21.39 19.12 -15.68
N ARG A 138 22.29 19.99 -16.13
CA ARG A 138 21.95 21.06 -17.09
C ARG A 138 21.39 20.47 -18.38
N ASP A 139 22.04 19.46 -18.93
CA ASP A 139 21.63 18.83 -20.19
C ASP A 139 20.26 18.13 -20.04
N GLN A 140 20.03 17.42 -18.94
CA GLN A 140 18.73 16.80 -18.62
C GLN A 140 17.60 17.82 -18.49
N LEU A 141 17.87 18.97 -17.85
CA LEU A 141 16.91 20.07 -17.72
C LEU A 141 16.62 20.74 -19.07
N GLN A 142 17.63 20.93 -19.92
CA GLN A 142 17.45 21.49 -21.28
C GLN A 142 16.63 20.56 -22.17
N GLN A 143 16.82 19.25 -22.06
CA GLN A 143 16.07 18.23 -22.79
C GLN A 143 14.68 17.95 -22.20
N ALA A 144 14.30 18.65 -21.12
CA ALA A 144 13.04 18.44 -20.39
C ALA A 144 12.82 17.00 -19.89
N GLN A 145 13.91 16.24 -19.68
CA GLN A 145 13.86 14.91 -19.05
C GLN A 145 13.63 15.01 -17.54
N GLU A 146 14.12 16.09 -16.94
CA GLU A 146 14.02 16.38 -15.50
C GLU A 146 13.42 17.77 -15.26
N ARG A 147 12.83 17.96 -14.09
CA ARG A 147 12.41 19.26 -13.54
C ARG A 147 12.98 19.41 -12.13
N LEU A 148 13.16 20.64 -11.69
CA LEU A 148 13.62 20.94 -10.33
C LEU A 148 12.49 21.45 -9.46
N PHE A 149 12.54 21.05 -8.19
CA PHE A 149 11.53 21.34 -7.18
C PHE A 149 12.22 21.77 -5.88
N ASP A 150 11.63 22.74 -5.18
CA ASP A 150 11.89 22.98 -3.76
C ASP A 150 10.97 22.04 -2.97
N VAL A 151 11.55 21.14 -2.19
CA VAL A 151 10.84 20.04 -1.51
C VAL A 151 10.98 20.17 -0.01
N GLY A 152 9.86 20.30 0.69
CA GLY A 152 9.76 20.27 2.15
C GLY A 152 9.25 18.91 2.62
N LEU A 153 9.95 18.25 3.54
CA LEU A 153 9.48 17.04 4.20
C LEU A 153 9.43 17.29 5.70
N TYR A 154 8.21 17.31 6.23
CA TYR A 154 7.92 17.62 7.63
C TYR A 154 7.21 16.44 8.28
N ILE A 155 7.57 16.18 9.54
CA ILE A 155 7.01 15.08 10.31
C ILE A 155 6.68 15.63 11.70
N THR A 156 5.47 15.34 12.18
CA THR A 156 5.03 15.71 13.52
C THR A 156 4.64 14.45 14.27
N ILE A 157 5.29 14.22 15.41
CA ILE A 157 5.07 13.05 16.26
C ILE A 157 4.25 13.43 17.49
N TYR A 158 3.58 12.43 18.07
CA TYR A 158 2.69 12.57 19.22
C TYR A 158 3.15 11.65 20.35
N GLY A 159 3.00 12.09 21.60
CA GLY A 159 3.28 11.27 22.77
C GLY A 159 2.52 11.76 24.01
N ASP A 160 2.42 10.89 25.02
CA ASP A 160 1.79 11.20 26.31
C ASP A 160 2.75 11.92 27.27
N ASN A 161 4.06 11.83 27.01
CA ASN A 161 5.10 12.46 27.81
C ASN A 161 6.37 12.70 26.99
N ASP A 162 7.26 13.56 27.50
CA ASP A 162 8.52 13.90 26.83
C ASP A 162 9.44 12.69 26.60
N SER A 163 9.40 11.68 27.47
CA SER A 163 10.25 10.48 27.32
C SER A 163 9.82 9.63 26.13
N GLU A 164 8.53 9.50 25.88
CA GLU A 164 8.00 8.83 24.69
C GLU A 164 8.39 9.57 23.42
N LEU A 165 8.23 10.91 23.40
CA LEU A 165 8.65 11.74 22.29
C LEU A 165 10.15 11.63 22.00
N ASP A 166 10.99 11.64 23.04
CA ASP A 166 12.45 11.52 22.88
C ASP A 166 12.85 10.15 22.31
N LYS A 167 12.17 9.06 22.71
CA LYS A 167 12.38 7.73 22.14
C LYS A 167 11.99 7.69 20.66
N MET A 168 10.81 8.22 20.34
CA MET A 168 10.30 8.22 18.98
C MET A 168 11.11 9.13 18.05
N GLU A 169 11.54 10.31 18.52
CA GLU A 169 12.49 11.18 17.81
C GLU A 169 13.80 10.44 17.54
N SER A 170 14.35 9.74 18.54
CA SER A 170 15.61 8.99 18.40
C SER A 170 15.49 7.83 17.42
N GLU A 171 14.36 7.12 17.43
CA GLU A 171 14.05 6.00 16.53
C GLU A 171 13.97 6.50 15.07
N ILE A 172 13.20 7.55 14.81
CA ILE A 172 13.08 8.17 13.47
C ILE A 172 14.42 8.70 12.98
N LYS A 173 15.16 9.40 13.85
CA LYS A 173 16.49 9.90 13.53
C LYS A 173 17.45 8.76 13.17
N SER A 174 17.44 7.67 13.92
CA SER A 174 18.31 6.52 13.66
C SER A 174 18.00 5.86 12.32
N ILE A 175 16.71 5.70 11.98
CA ILE A 175 16.26 5.13 10.71
C ILE A 175 16.73 6.00 9.53
N LEU A 176 16.53 7.31 9.62
CA LEU A 176 16.89 8.25 8.56
C LEU A 176 18.41 8.42 8.42
N GLU A 177 19.15 8.52 9.53
CA GLU A 177 20.61 8.66 9.52
C GLU A 177 21.31 7.42 8.95
N ALA A 178 20.75 6.23 9.15
CA ALA A 178 21.23 5.01 8.49
C ALA A 178 21.13 5.07 6.95
N LYS A 179 20.30 5.98 6.41
CA LYS A 179 20.16 6.30 4.99
C LYS A 179 20.85 7.60 4.60
N LEU A 180 21.68 8.18 5.49
CA LEU A 180 22.35 9.47 5.32
C LEU A 180 21.37 10.65 5.12
N ILE A 181 20.18 10.54 5.72
CA ILE A 181 19.15 11.57 5.73
C ILE A 181 19.11 12.18 7.13
N TYR A 182 19.21 13.50 7.21
CA TYR A 182 19.32 14.19 8.49
C TYR A 182 18.07 15.03 8.75
N VAL A 183 17.51 14.88 9.94
CA VAL A 183 16.38 15.68 10.44
C VAL A 183 16.81 16.64 11.52
N LYS A 184 16.09 17.76 11.63
CA LYS A 184 16.22 18.69 12.75
C LYS A 184 14.85 19.01 13.35
N PRO A 185 14.76 19.14 14.69
CA PRO A 185 13.55 19.67 15.31
C PRO A 185 13.32 21.12 14.88
N ALA A 186 12.06 21.49 14.69
CA ALA A 186 11.62 22.85 14.41
C ALA A 186 11.70 23.72 15.67
N LEU A 187 12.90 23.92 16.21
CA LEU A 187 13.11 24.66 17.46
C LEU A 187 12.57 26.07 17.33
N PHE A 188 11.77 26.51 18.31
CA PHE A 188 11.05 27.79 18.31
C PHE A 188 10.05 27.99 17.15
N GLN A 189 9.86 26.97 16.29
CA GLN A 189 8.94 26.98 15.15
C GLN A 189 8.00 25.78 15.18
N GLN A 190 7.70 25.26 16.37
CA GLN A 190 6.87 24.07 16.54
C GLN A 190 5.44 24.30 16.06
N GLU A 191 4.88 25.50 16.29
CA GLU A 191 3.54 25.86 15.81
C GLU A 191 3.47 25.85 14.28
N GLN A 192 4.48 26.40 13.61
CA GLN A 192 4.62 26.38 12.16
C GLN A 192 4.77 24.95 11.67
N GLY A 193 5.63 24.14 12.31
CA GLY A 193 5.81 22.73 11.97
C GLY A 193 4.52 21.92 12.05
N TYR A 194 3.76 22.07 13.14
CA TYR A 194 2.49 21.38 13.32
C TYR A 194 1.46 21.82 12.27
N LYS A 195 1.31 23.13 12.04
CA LYS A 195 0.38 23.65 11.03
C LYS A 195 0.75 23.22 9.61
N SER A 196 2.05 23.08 9.32
CA SER A 196 2.53 22.55 8.05
C SER A 196 2.25 21.06 7.87
N THR A 197 2.13 20.28 8.95
CA THR A 197 1.78 18.87 8.86
C THR A 197 0.27 18.59 8.85
N LEU A 198 -0.54 19.60 9.18
CA LEU A 198 -2.00 19.49 9.05
C LEU A 198 -2.42 19.40 7.58
N PRO A 199 -3.53 18.71 7.25
CA PRO A 199 -4.06 18.57 5.89
C PRO A 199 -4.73 19.85 5.37
N LEU A 200 -4.11 21.01 5.61
CA LEU A 200 -4.55 22.34 5.19
C LEU A 200 -3.79 22.84 3.95
N GLY A 201 -2.72 22.15 3.55
CA GLY A 201 -1.91 22.51 2.39
C GLY A 201 -1.09 23.79 2.56
N ASN A 202 -0.82 24.21 3.79
CA ASN A 202 -0.08 25.44 4.10
C ASN A 202 1.33 25.13 4.56
N ASP A 203 2.34 25.44 3.74
CA ASP A 203 3.75 25.32 4.11
C ASP A 203 4.21 26.56 4.89
N LEU A 204 4.24 26.49 6.22
CA LEU A 204 4.68 27.58 7.09
C LEU A 204 6.13 27.48 7.56
N LEU A 205 6.77 26.32 7.33
CA LEU A 205 8.18 26.14 7.70
C LEU A 205 9.11 26.67 6.62
N GLU A 206 8.73 26.55 5.34
CA GLU A 206 9.51 27.00 4.18
C GLU A 206 10.96 26.46 4.17
N VAL A 207 11.18 25.32 4.84
CA VAL A 207 12.47 24.63 4.83
C VAL A 207 12.47 23.61 3.69
N HIS A 208 13.21 23.92 2.63
CA HIS A 208 13.21 23.13 1.41
C HIS A 208 14.60 22.63 1.03
N SER A 209 14.64 21.43 0.45
CA SER A 209 15.79 20.91 -0.31
C SER A 209 15.47 20.92 -1.79
N LYS A 210 16.47 21.22 -2.63
CA LYS A 210 16.31 21.17 -4.09
C LYS A 210 16.48 19.73 -4.57
N LEU A 211 15.44 19.18 -5.18
CA LEU A 211 15.45 17.84 -5.78
C LEU A 211 14.99 17.93 -7.23
N ASN A 212 15.58 17.10 -8.09
CA ASN A 212 15.03 16.80 -9.41
C ASN A 212 13.92 15.72 -9.31
N SER A 213 13.19 15.51 -10.39
CA SER A 213 12.02 14.62 -10.44
C SER A 213 12.35 13.19 -10.02
N SER A 214 13.49 12.62 -10.44
CA SER A 214 13.86 11.24 -10.10
C SER A 214 14.02 10.96 -8.59
N PRO A 215 14.85 11.71 -7.81
CA PRO A 215 14.89 11.52 -6.37
C PRO A 215 13.59 11.92 -5.68
N LEU A 216 12.86 12.91 -6.20
CA LEU A 216 11.56 13.30 -5.66
C LEU A 216 10.53 12.17 -5.77
N SER A 217 10.48 11.42 -6.88
CA SER A 217 9.51 10.32 -7.01
C SER A 217 9.72 9.21 -5.98
N SER A 218 10.94 9.06 -5.46
CA SER A 218 11.24 8.08 -4.40
C SER A 218 10.62 8.41 -3.03
N LEU A 219 10.14 9.65 -2.82
CA LEU A 219 9.41 10.07 -1.61
C LEU A 219 7.97 9.57 -1.58
N PHE A 220 7.44 9.04 -2.69
CA PHE A 220 6.05 8.64 -2.78
C PHE A 220 5.75 7.51 -1.77
N PRO A 221 4.76 7.68 -0.87
CA PRO A 221 4.66 6.84 0.32
C PRO A 221 4.02 5.47 0.08
N PHE A 222 3.40 5.24 -1.07
CA PHE A 222 2.69 4.00 -1.37
C PHE A 222 3.60 3.02 -2.13
N THR A 223 4.45 2.33 -1.39
CA THR A 223 5.39 1.33 -1.97
C THR A 223 4.89 -0.11 -1.87
N SER A 224 3.79 -0.39 -1.16
CA SER A 224 3.17 -1.72 -1.08
C SER A 224 1.87 -1.80 -1.86
N PHE A 225 1.75 -2.80 -2.73
CA PHE A 225 0.46 -3.24 -3.24
C PHE A 225 -0.27 -3.96 -2.12
N ASP A 226 -1.33 -3.35 -1.59
CA ASP A 226 -2.28 -4.05 -0.74
C ASP A 226 -3.24 -4.85 -1.62
N LEU A 227 -3.21 -6.17 -1.50
CA LEU A 227 -4.22 -7.05 -2.10
C LEU A 227 -5.37 -7.21 -1.11
N THR A 228 -6.04 -6.09 -0.83
CA THR A 228 -7.15 -5.99 0.11
C THR A 228 -8.37 -5.43 -0.61
N SER A 229 -9.44 -6.20 -0.62
CA SER A 229 -10.76 -5.86 -1.15
C SER A 229 -11.76 -5.80 0.00
N ASP A 230 -12.95 -5.24 -0.25
CA ASP A 230 -14.10 -5.29 0.66
C ASP A 230 -14.86 -6.62 0.56
N LYS A 231 -14.51 -7.47 -0.41
CA LYS A 231 -15.19 -8.74 -0.72
C LYS A 231 -14.22 -9.91 -0.83
N GLY A 232 -14.75 -11.10 -0.56
CA GLY A 232 -14.05 -12.38 -0.70
C GLY A 232 -13.58 -12.94 0.63
N ILE A 233 -12.51 -13.73 0.59
CA ILE A 233 -12.00 -14.45 1.75
C ILE A 233 -10.65 -13.89 2.19
N LEU A 234 -10.38 -14.00 3.49
CA LEU A 234 -9.04 -13.77 4.02
C LEU A 234 -8.13 -14.92 3.56
N TYR A 235 -7.02 -14.59 2.91
CA TYR A 235 -5.97 -15.56 2.55
C TYR A 235 -4.83 -15.55 3.56
N GLY A 236 -4.49 -14.38 4.11
CA GLY A 236 -3.41 -14.27 5.09
C GLY A 236 -3.09 -12.83 5.44
N ILE A 237 -1.86 -12.63 5.93
CA ILE A 237 -1.35 -11.32 6.33
C ILE A 237 -0.10 -11.03 5.50
N ASN A 238 -0.03 -9.84 4.93
CA ASN A 238 1.15 -9.36 4.24
C ASN A 238 2.28 -9.16 5.26
N ARG A 239 3.40 -9.86 5.07
CA ARG A 239 4.52 -9.84 6.03
C ARG A 239 5.32 -8.53 6.01
N HIS A 240 5.11 -7.67 5.01
CA HIS A 240 5.87 -6.43 4.87
C HIS A 240 5.21 -5.25 5.61
N ASN A 241 3.88 -5.18 5.61
CA ASN A 241 3.12 -4.07 6.17
C ASN A 241 2.01 -4.53 7.13
N SER A 242 1.93 -5.83 7.44
CA SER A 242 0.91 -6.44 8.31
C SER A 242 -0.54 -6.23 7.83
N SER A 243 -0.76 -5.81 6.59
CA SER A 243 -2.11 -5.67 6.03
C SER A 243 -2.74 -7.03 5.74
N LEU A 244 -4.07 -7.06 5.66
CA LEU A 244 -4.81 -8.29 5.36
C LEU A 244 -4.77 -8.57 3.85
N VAL A 245 -4.41 -9.79 3.47
CA VAL A 245 -4.61 -10.27 2.11
C VAL A 245 -6.01 -10.82 2.02
N LEU A 246 -6.94 -10.01 1.52
CA LEU A 246 -8.37 -10.32 1.45
C LEU A 246 -8.85 -9.98 0.05
N PHE A 247 -9.34 -10.96 -0.71
CA PHE A 247 -9.95 -10.69 -2.00
C PHE A 247 -10.85 -11.83 -2.46
N ASP A 248 -11.71 -11.53 -3.42
CA ASP A 248 -12.58 -12.50 -4.07
C ASP A 248 -11.95 -13.01 -5.37
N ARG A 249 -11.48 -14.26 -5.37
CA ARG A 249 -10.92 -14.90 -6.56
C ARG A 249 -11.93 -14.99 -7.71
N PHE A 250 -13.23 -15.09 -7.41
CA PHE A 250 -14.28 -15.16 -8.42
C PHE A 250 -14.61 -13.79 -9.05
N SER A 251 -14.01 -12.71 -8.55
CA SER A 251 -14.08 -11.38 -9.19
C SER A 251 -13.03 -11.19 -10.30
N LEU A 252 -12.05 -12.09 -10.41
CA LEU A 252 -11.00 -12.02 -11.42
C LEU A 252 -11.49 -12.53 -12.78
N GLU A 253 -10.80 -12.19 -13.87
CA GLU A 253 -11.12 -12.69 -15.22
C GLU A 253 -11.06 -14.23 -15.30
N ASN A 254 -10.21 -14.85 -14.49
CA ASN A 254 -10.09 -16.29 -14.38
C ASN A 254 -10.13 -16.71 -12.91
N TYR A 255 -10.99 -17.69 -12.62
CA TYR A 255 -11.25 -18.16 -11.25
C TYR A 255 -10.27 -19.24 -10.79
N ASN A 256 -9.41 -19.75 -11.66
CA ASN A 256 -8.51 -20.86 -11.35
C ASN A 256 -7.42 -20.44 -10.35
N SER A 257 -7.06 -21.36 -9.46
CA SER A 257 -5.97 -21.20 -8.49
C SER A 257 -5.05 -22.42 -8.54
N THR A 258 -3.75 -22.18 -8.42
CA THR A 258 -2.73 -23.24 -8.36
C THR A 258 -1.87 -23.05 -7.12
N VAL A 259 -1.87 -24.04 -6.24
CA VAL A 259 -1.10 -24.00 -4.98
C VAL A 259 0.10 -24.93 -5.06
N PHE A 260 1.30 -24.35 -5.01
CA PHE A 260 2.56 -25.09 -4.96
C PHE A 260 3.12 -25.11 -3.55
N GLY A 261 3.65 -26.25 -3.12
CA GLY A 261 4.32 -26.37 -1.83
C GLY A 261 4.99 -27.73 -1.65
N GLN A 262 6.16 -27.72 -1.03
CA GLN A 262 6.83 -28.95 -0.61
C GLN A 262 5.99 -29.68 0.46
N ALA A 263 6.23 -30.97 0.64
CA ALA A 263 5.63 -31.73 1.75
C ALA A 263 5.93 -31.03 3.10
N GLY A 264 4.91 -30.82 3.92
CA GLY A 264 5.02 -30.07 5.18
C GLY A 264 5.02 -28.53 5.04
N GLY A 265 5.01 -27.97 3.83
CA GLY A 265 5.01 -26.52 3.60
C GLY A 265 3.66 -25.82 3.84
N GLY A 266 2.66 -26.52 4.36
CA GLY A 266 1.34 -25.95 4.66
C GLY A 266 0.36 -25.91 3.48
N LYS A 267 0.64 -26.60 2.36
CA LYS A 267 -0.25 -26.69 1.18
C LYS A 267 -1.68 -27.09 1.58
N SER A 268 -1.83 -28.26 2.20
CA SER A 268 -3.14 -28.79 2.58
C SER A 268 -3.83 -27.94 3.64
N TYR A 269 -3.07 -27.30 4.53
CA TYR A 269 -3.63 -26.36 5.51
C TYR A 269 -4.22 -25.12 4.82
N ALA A 270 -3.48 -24.52 3.89
CA ALA A 270 -3.96 -23.37 3.12
C ALA A 270 -5.20 -23.70 2.29
N THR A 271 -5.20 -24.84 1.59
CA THR A 271 -6.35 -25.29 0.79
C THR A 271 -7.58 -25.60 1.65
N LYS A 272 -7.41 -26.27 2.81
CA LYS A 272 -8.52 -26.51 3.75
C LYS A 272 -9.13 -25.21 4.27
N LEU A 273 -8.29 -24.22 4.61
CA LEU A 273 -8.77 -22.91 5.04
C LEU A 273 -9.53 -22.18 3.92
N GLU A 274 -9.02 -22.22 2.69
CA GLU A 274 -9.71 -21.66 1.53
C GLU A 274 -11.08 -22.32 1.33
N ILE A 275 -11.15 -23.66 1.37
CA ILE A 275 -12.40 -24.41 1.26
C ILE A 275 -13.39 -23.99 2.36
N LEU A 276 -12.96 -24.04 3.63
CA LEU A 276 -13.81 -23.69 4.77
C LEU A 276 -14.37 -22.27 4.68
N ARG A 277 -13.54 -21.30 4.26
CA ARG A 277 -13.97 -19.91 4.09
C ARG A 277 -14.90 -19.75 2.90
N THR A 278 -14.67 -20.48 1.82
CA THR A 278 -15.51 -20.43 0.62
C THR A 278 -16.88 -21.08 0.85
N LEU A 279 -16.94 -22.15 1.65
CA LEU A 279 -18.21 -22.76 2.09
C LEU A 279 -19.11 -21.78 2.87
N MET A 280 -18.55 -20.75 3.53
CA MET A 280 -19.32 -19.71 4.21
C MET A 280 -20.07 -18.78 3.25
N PHE A 281 -19.74 -18.82 1.95
CA PHE A 281 -20.39 -18.08 0.87
C PHE A 281 -21.24 -19.00 -0.01
N ASP A 282 -21.83 -20.05 0.58
CA ASP A 282 -22.76 -20.99 -0.08
C ASP A 282 -22.20 -21.63 -1.36
N THR A 283 -20.87 -21.81 -1.42
CA THR A 283 -20.21 -22.43 -2.58
C THR A 283 -20.16 -23.94 -2.44
N GLU A 284 -20.46 -24.67 -3.51
CA GLU A 284 -20.28 -26.12 -3.55
C GLU A 284 -18.81 -26.50 -3.80
N VAL A 285 -18.28 -27.42 -3.00
CA VAL A 285 -16.88 -27.84 -3.08
C VAL A 285 -16.77 -29.34 -3.27
N ILE A 286 -16.06 -29.75 -4.32
CA ILE A 286 -15.71 -31.15 -4.60
C ILE A 286 -14.19 -31.29 -4.49
N VAL A 287 -13.74 -32.29 -3.72
CA VAL A 287 -12.31 -32.56 -3.51
C VAL A 287 -11.98 -33.97 -3.98
N ILE A 288 -10.99 -34.09 -4.87
CA ILE A 288 -10.38 -35.38 -5.23
C ILE A 288 -9.18 -35.59 -4.31
N ASP A 289 -9.30 -36.53 -3.38
CA ASP A 289 -8.36 -36.70 -2.28
C ASP A 289 -7.67 -38.08 -2.31
N PRO A 290 -6.53 -38.21 -3.01
CA PRO A 290 -5.78 -39.46 -3.06
C PRO A 290 -5.07 -39.81 -1.73
N GLU A 291 -4.83 -38.82 -0.87
CA GLU A 291 -4.04 -38.98 0.37
C GLU A 291 -4.91 -39.12 1.63
N ARG A 292 -6.24 -39.04 1.50
CA ARG A 292 -7.22 -39.08 2.61
C ARG A 292 -6.99 -37.98 3.65
N GLU A 293 -6.60 -36.79 3.20
CA GLU A 293 -6.39 -35.65 4.10
C GLU A 293 -7.69 -34.88 4.42
N TYR A 294 -8.75 -35.02 3.63
CA TYR A 294 -9.94 -34.15 3.68
C TYR A 294 -11.19 -34.81 4.27
N GLU A 295 -11.14 -36.12 4.58
CA GLU A 295 -12.26 -36.89 5.15
C GLU A 295 -12.86 -36.22 6.40
N TYR A 296 -12.02 -35.93 7.40
CA TYR A 296 -12.46 -35.26 8.63
C TYR A 296 -13.07 -33.87 8.39
N MET A 297 -12.53 -33.11 7.42
CA MET A 297 -13.06 -31.78 7.08
C MET A 297 -14.44 -31.90 6.44
N ALA A 298 -14.64 -32.87 5.54
CA ALA A 298 -15.93 -33.13 4.91
C ALA A 298 -16.98 -33.49 5.97
N GLU A 299 -16.68 -34.40 6.90
CA GLU A 299 -17.59 -34.77 7.98
C GLU A 299 -17.92 -33.59 8.90
N ALA A 300 -16.90 -32.81 9.31
CA ALA A 300 -17.07 -31.69 10.22
C ALA A 300 -17.90 -30.54 9.62
N THR A 301 -17.97 -30.43 8.29
CA THR A 301 -18.74 -29.42 7.56
C THR A 301 -20.12 -29.92 7.11
N GLY A 302 -20.50 -31.15 7.46
CA GLY A 302 -21.75 -31.77 7.03
C GLY A 302 -21.73 -32.25 5.57
N GLY A 303 -20.56 -32.31 4.94
CA GLY A 303 -20.34 -32.90 3.63
C GLY A 303 -20.35 -34.43 3.65
N ARG A 304 -20.03 -35.03 2.50
CA ARG A 304 -19.94 -36.49 2.34
C ARG A 304 -18.56 -36.87 1.82
N TYR A 305 -17.99 -37.91 2.40
CA TYR A 305 -16.78 -38.54 1.90
C TYR A 305 -17.12 -39.87 1.22
N PHE A 306 -16.67 -40.03 -0.02
CA PHE A 306 -16.89 -41.26 -0.80
C PHE A 306 -15.55 -41.97 -1.01
N LYS A 307 -15.33 -43.04 -0.27
CA LYS A 307 -14.14 -43.87 -0.43
C LYS A 307 -14.23 -44.65 -1.74
N ILE A 308 -13.31 -44.42 -2.67
CA ILE A 308 -13.18 -45.23 -3.90
C ILE A 308 -12.08 -46.27 -3.68
N SER A 309 -12.48 -47.54 -3.50
CA SER A 309 -11.55 -48.66 -3.32
C SER A 309 -12.23 -49.99 -3.66
N LEU A 310 -11.45 -51.05 -3.93
CA LEU A 310 -11.96 -52.37 -4.33
C LEU A 310 -12.99 -53.00 -3.37
N ASN A 311 -12.91 -52.65 -2.07
CA ASN A 311 -13.82 -53.17 -1.04
C ASN A 311 -14.84 -52.11 -0.58
N SER A 312 -14.98 -50.99 -1.30
CA SER A 312 -15.95 -49.95 -0.98
C SER A 312 -17.33 -50.31 -1.52
N GLU A 313 -18.38 -49.81 -0.90
CA GLU A 313 -19.73 -49.83 -1.50
C GLU A 313 -19.87 -48.76 -2.59
N HIS A 314 -19.01 -47.73 -2.58
CA HIS A 314 -19.03 -46.64 -3.54
C HIS A 314 -18.22 -46.98 -4.78
N HIS A 315 -18.87 -46.90 -5.94
CA HIS A 315 -18.29 -47.21 -7.24
C HIS A 315 -18.64 -46.12 -8.24
N ILE A 316 -17.71 -45.81 -9.13
CA ILE A 316 -17.95 -44.95 -10.28
C ILE A 316 -18.00 -45.86 -11.50
N ASN A 317 -19.10 -45.83 -12.24
CA ASN A 317 -19.22 -46.53 -13.50
C ASN A 317 -18.79 -45.60 -14.64
N PRO A 318 -17.61 -45.79 -15.26
CA PRO A 318 -17.20 -44.96 -16.39
C PRO A 318 -18.02 -45.23 -17.66
N PHE A 319 -18.75 -46.35 -17.71
CA PHE A 319 -19.67 -46.66 -18.81
C PHE A 319 -21.04 -45.99 -18.66
N ASP A 320 -21.29 -45.31 -17.56
CA ASP A 320 -22.56 -44.60 -17.37
C ASP A 320 -22.67 -43.42 -18.33
N LEU A 321 -23.82 -43.25 -18.97
CA LEU A 321 -24.03 -42.18 -19.94
C LEU A 321 -24.71 -40.99 -19.25
N PRO A 322 -24.21 -39.76 -19.43
CA PRO A 322 -24.89 -38.59 -18.92
C PRO A 322 -26.23 -38.40 -19.64
N VAL A 323 -27.19 -37.78 -18.95
CA VAL A 323 -28.47 -37.41 -19.56
C VAL A 323 -28.20 -36.36 -20.65
N PRO A 324 -28.66 -36.57 -21.90
CA PRO A 324 -28.46 -35.60 -22.97
C PRO A 324 -29.05 -34.22 -22.62
N GLY A 325 -28.31 -33.16 -22.91
CA GLY A 325 -28.80 -31.79 -22.79
C GLY A 325 -29.89 -31.46 -23.84
N PRO A 326 -30.59 -30.32 -23.71
CA PRO A 326 -31.68 -29.94 -24.61
C PRO A 326 -31.33 -29.90 -26.10
N ASP A 327 -30.06 -29.60 -26.43
CA ASP A 327 -29.55 -29.45 -27.78
C ASP A 327 -28.55 -30.57 -28.18
N GLU A 328 -28.44 -31.63 -27.39
CA GLU A 328 -27.47 -32.72 -27.59
C GLU A 328 -28.19 -34.02 -27.97
N SER A 329 -27.74 -34.69 -29.05
CA SER A 329 -28.32 -35.98 -29.43
C SER A 329 -27.72 -37.13 -28.61
N ALA A 330 -28.53 -38.14 -28.28
CA ALA A 330 -28.07 -39.36 -27.61
C ALA A 330 -26.90 -40.03 -28.35
N ALA A 331 -26.92 -40.00 -29.69
CA ALA A 331 -25.83 -40.46 -30.54
C ALA A 331 -24.50 -39.71 -30.28
N ASN A 332 -24.55 -38.39 -30.09
CA ASN A 332 -23.35 -37.60 -29.81
C ASN A 332 -22.82 -37.84 -28.40
N VAL A 333 -23.72 -37.94 -27.41
CA VAL A 333 -23.35 -38.31 -26.03
C VAL A 333 -22.64 -39.67 -26.01
N LEU A 334 -23.22 -40.68 -26.69
CA LEU A 334 -22.65 -42.02 -26.78
C LEU A 334 -21.26 -41.99 -27.44
N ARG A 335 -21.11 -41.32 -28.58
CA ARG A 335 -19.80 -41.19 -29.25
C ARG A 335 -18.77 -40.49 -28.36
N SER A 336 -19.14 -39.39 -27.71
CA SER A 336 -18.27 -38.66 -26.79
C SER A 336 -17.81 -39.57 -25.64
N ASN A 337 -18.74 -40.34 -25.07
CA ASN A 337 -18.39 -41.25 -23.98
C ASN A 337 -17.50 -42.42 -24.43
N ILE A 338 -17.73 -42.97 -25.62
CA ILE A 338 -16.84 -43.99 -26.21
C ILE A 338 -15.43 -43.43 -26.34
N ILE A 339 -15.27 -42.20 -26.85
CA ILE A 339 -13.95 -41.54 -26.95
C ILE A 339 -13.29 -41.39 -25.57
N ASN A 340 -14.05 -40.96 -24.56
CA ASN A 340 -13.55 -40.85 -23.18
C ASN A 340 -13.10 -42.20 -22.61
N LEU A 341 -13.87 -43.26 -22.85
CA LEU A 341 -13.55 -44.62 -22.43
C LEU A 341 -12.30 -45.15 -23.13
N VAL A 342 -12.17 -44.96 -24.45
CA VAL A 342 -10.95 -45.31 -25.19
C VAL A 342 -9.74 -44.58 -24.58
N GLY A 343 -9.88 -43.29 -24.27
CA GLY A 343 -8.85 -42.51 -23.59
C GLY A 343 -8.49 -43.06 -22.20
N LEU A 344 -9.49 -43.45 -21.40
CA LEU A 344 -9.32 -44.08 -20.10
C LEU A 344 -8.57 -45.42 -20.22
N PHE A 345 -8.99 -46.31 -21.11
CA PHE A 345 -8.33 -47.59 -21.35
C PHE A 345 -6.89 -47.40 -21.82
N ARG A 346 -6.64 -46.43 -22.71
CA ARG A 346 -5.29 -46.09 -23.14
C ARG A 346 -4.40 -45.67 -21.98
N LEU A 347 -4.89 -44.83 -21.06
CA LEU A 347 -4.15 -44.45 -19.85
C LEU A 347 -3.91 -45.66 -18.93
N MET A 348 -4.91 -46.50 -18.72
CA MET A 348 -4.81 -47.68 -17.85
C MET A 348 -3.84 -48.74 -18.40
N MET A 349 -3.78 -48.90 -19.72
CA MET A 349 -2.93 -49.90 -20.39
C MET A 349 -1.51 -49.38 -20.69
N GLY A 350 -1.19 -48.13 -20.35
CA GLY A 350 0.14 -47.55 -20.56
C GLY A 350 0.43 -47.15 -22.02
N GLY A 351 -0.62 -46.94 -22.81
CA GLY A 351 -0.56 -46.70 -24.26
C GLY A 351 -1.22 -47.82 -25.07
N LEU A 352 -1.61 -47.51 -26.29
CA LEU A 352 -2.19 -48.44 -27.26
C LEU A 352 -1.65 -48.10 -28.66
N THR A 353 -1.48 -49.12 -29.49
CA THR A 353 -1.27 -48.95 -30.94
C THR A 353 -2.57 -48.57 -31.64
N ALA A 354 -2.49 -48.02 -32.85
CA ALA A 354 -3.68 -47.65 -33.62
C ALA A 354 -4.60 -48.84 -33.92
N GLU A 355 -4.05 -50.04 -34.08
CA GLU A 355 -4.83 -51.27 -34.26
C GLU A 355 -5.58 -51.64 -32.96
N GLU A 356 -4.90 -51.56 -31.82
CA GLU A 356 -5.50 -51.82 -30.51
C GLU A 356 -6.56 -50.78 -30.14
N ASP A 357 -6.35 -49.50 -30.43
CA ASP A 357 -7.37 -48.45 -30.25
C ASP A 357 -8.63 -48.77 -31.04
N ALA A 358 -8.49 -49.19 -32.31
CA ALA A 358 -9.63 -49.55 -33.16
C ALA A 358 -10.37 -50.80 -32.63
N ILE A 359 -9.66 -51.74 -32.02
CA ILE A 359 -10.26 -52.91 -31.36
C ILE A 359 -11.01 -52.49 -30.10
N VAL A 360 -10.41 -51.64 -29.26
CA VAL A 360 -11.04 -51.15 -28.01
C VAL A 360 -12.28 -50.32 -28.30
N ASP A 361 -12.22 -49.40 -29.26
CA ASP A 361 -13.36 -48.59 -29.71
C ASP A 361 -14.53 -49.47 -30.18
N ARG A 362 -14.24 -50.46 -31.02
CA ARG A 362 -15.24 -51.43 -31.49
C ARG A 362 -15.81 -52.24 -30.32
N ALA A 363 -14.97 -52.74 -29.43
CA ALA A 363 -15.39 -53.54 -28.28
C ALA A 363 -16.30 -52.75 -27.33
N ILE A 364 -15.99 -51.48 -27.07
CA ILE A 364 -16.83 -50.58 -26.25
C ILE A 364 -18.17 -50.35 -26.96
N THR A 365 -18.15 -50.06 -28.26
CA THR A 365 -19.36 -49.84 -29.07
C THR A 365 -20.27 -51.07 -29.05
N GLU A 366 -19.72 -52.26 -29.28
CA GLU A 366 -20.45 -53.53 -29.22
C GLU A 366 -20.98 -53.80 -27.80
N THR A 367 -20.24 -53.43 -26.76
CA THR A 367 -20.69 -53.58 -25.35
C THR A 367 -21.94 -52.75 -25.06
N TYR A 368 -22.02 -51.52 -25.55
CA TYR A 368 -23.24 -50.72 -25.47
C TYR A 368 -24.37 -51.31 -26.30
N ALA A 369 -24.09 -51.74 -27.53
CA ALA A 369 -25.09 -52.35 -28.40
C ALA A 369 -25.70 -53.63 -27.80
N LEU A 370 -24.92 -54.45 -27.08
CA LEU A 370 -25.40 -55.62 -26.34
C LEU A 370 -26.39 -55.28 -25.21
N LYS A 371 -26.47 -54.01 -24.81
CA LYS A 371 -27.43 -53.47 -23.84
C LYS A 371 -28.53 -52.64 -24.50
N ASP A 372 -28.69 -52.76 -25.82
CA ASP A 372 -29.65 -52.00 -26.63
C ASP A 372 -29.41 -50.48 -26.61
N ILE A 373 -28.18 -50.06 -26.28
CA ILE A 373 -27.76 -48.66 -26.29
C ILE A 373 -26.98 -48.40 -27.58
N THR A 374 -27.63 -47.72 -28.52
CA THR A 374 -27.08 -47.44 -29.86
C THR A 374 -27.29 -45.97 -30.23
N ALA A 375 -26.71 -45.55 -31.35
CA ALA A 375 -26.91 -44.19 -31.87
C ALA A 375 -28.36 -43.89 -32.30
N GLU A 376 -29.20 -44.93 -32.46
CA GLU A 376 -30.60 -44.83 -32.84
C GLU A 376 -31.54 -45.07 -31.64
N SER A 377 -30.99 -45.34 -30.46
CA SER A 377 -31.77 -45.56 -29.24
C SER A 377 -32.29 -44.22 -28.70
N ASP A 378 -33.57 -44.19 -28.32
CA ASP A 378 -34.27 -43.02 -27.75
C ASP A 378 -33.73 -42.59 -26.38
#